data_AF-A0A6H1N2A7-F1
#
_entry.id   AF-A0A6H1N2A7-F1
#
_cell.length_a   1.000
_cell.length_b   1.000
_cell.length_c   1.000
_cell.angle_alpha   90.00
_cell.angle_beta   90.00
_cell.angle_gamma   90.00
#
_symmetry.space_group_name_H-M   'P 1'
#
loop_
_entity.id
_entity.type
_entity.pdbx_description
1 polymer ?
#
loop_
_entity_poly.entity_id
_entity_poly.type
_entity_poly.pdbx_seq_one_letter_code
_entity_poly.pdbx_strand_id
1 'polypeptide(L)'
;MKGTKQPRAFSGQLDTQQFGFCSMPFGLWPALPGSPQADSLAQFTIGGWCVVDPVTLAAATALVGAMATDGWQQARDATVALWRRVRPERAEAIAGDLELTRPRVLTARQRGEDDREQALVTSWRLHVQDLLDQDAGLASDVRRLVDECLLPLLPPTEQTSVRAVVQHVDTRDHSQSIVAGRDAHVTQTRRP
;
A
#
# COMPACT_ATOMS: atom_id res chain seq x y z
N MET A 1 -1.23 -45.69 36.00
CA MET A 1 -0.94 -44.35 35.46
C MET A 1 -0.88 -44.44 33.94
N LYS A 2 -1.75 -43.65 33.28
CA LYS A 2 -1.74 -43.15 31.89
C LYS A 2 -3.18 -43.11 31.41
N GLY A 3 -3.80 -41.94 31.63
CA GLY A 3 -5.10 -41.61 31.09
C GLY A 3 -4.97 -41.15 29.65
N THR A 4 -5.96 -41.50 28.84
CA THR A 4 -6.27 -40.83 27.58
C THR A 4 -7.75 -40.45 27.63
N LYS A 5 -7.99 -39.20 28.04
CA LYS A 5 -9.25 -38.48 27.85
C LYS A 5 -9.40 -38.14 26.36
N GLN A 6 -10.53 -38.57 25.79
CA GLN A 6 -11.40 -38.03 24.73
C GLN A 6 -10.90 -36.88 23.81
N PRO A 7 -11.43 -36.80 22.56
CA PRO A 7 -12.70 -36.06 22.43
C PRO A 7 -13.78 -36.73 21.57
N ARG A 8 -15.02 -36.39 21.95
CA ARG A 8 -16.29 -36.76 21.33
C ARG A 8 -16.39 -36.14 19.94
N ALA A 9 -16.94 -36.90 18.99
CA ALA A 9 -17.47 -36.35 17.75
C ALA A 9 -18.61 -35.39 18.08
N PHE A 10 -18.40 -34.10 17.78
CA PHE A 10 -19.40 -33.06 17.87
C PHE A 10 -20.11 -33.00 16.51
N SER A 11 -21.24 -33.70 16.39
CA SER A 11 -22.19 -33.49 15.29
C SER A 11 -22.90 -32.16 15.52
N GLY A 12 -22.29 -31.08 15.02
CA GLY A 12 -22.92 -29.78 14.86
C GLY A 12 -23.80 -29.80 13.62
N GLN A 13 -25.05 -30.25 13.80
CA GLN A 13 -26.13 -30.08 12.85
C GLN A 13 -26.44 -28.59 12.73
N LEU A 14 -25.95 -27.94 11.67
CA LEU A 14 -26.34 -26.59 11.33
C LEU A 14 -27.64 -26.65 10.52
N ASP A 15 -28.69 -26.29 11.25
CA ASP A 15 -30.02 -25.93 10.83
C ASP A 15 -29.99 -25.12 9.53
N THR A 16 -30.36 -25.78 8.42
CA THR A 16 -30.55 -25.17 7.11
C THR A 16 -32.04 -24.93 6.91
N GLN A 17 -32.54 -23.91 7.59
CA GLN A 17 -33.82 -23.23 7.41
C GLN A 17 -33.47 -21.78 7.82
N GLN A 18 -33.59 -20.72 7.04
CA GLN A 18 -34.74 -20.31 6.27
C GLN A 18 -34.37 -18.95 5.65
N PHE A 19 -33.92 -18.96 4.39
CA PHE A 19 -34.04 -17.77 3.54
C PHE A 19 -34.56 -18.24 2.20
N GLY A 20 -35.89 -18.24 2.10
CA GLY A 20 -36.57 -18.28 0.82
C GLY A 20 -36.20 -17.02 0.06
N PHE A 21 -35.24 -17.15 -0.84
CA PHE A 21 -35.04 -16.19 -1.91
C PHE A 21 -35.48 -16.86 -3.20
N CYS A 22 -36.62 -16.39 -3.70
CA CYS A 22 -37.20 -16.75 -4.97
C CYS A 22 -36.13 -16.72 -6.07
N SER A 23 -35.87 -17.90 -6.64
CA SER A 23 -35.24 -18.06 -7.93
C SER A 23 -36.18 -17.45 -8.98
N MET A 24 -35.95 -16.18 -9.35
CA MET A 24 -36.58 -15.56 -10.52
C MET A 24 -35.55 -15.42 -11.65
N PRO A 25 -35.91 -15.82 -12.88
CA PRO A 25 -35.02 -15.72 -14.03
C PRO A 25 -34.78 -14.26 -14.43
N PHE A 26 -33.52 -13.96 -14.68
CA PHE A 26 -32.99 -12.72 -15.21
C PHE A 26 -33.55 -12.48 -16.63
N GLY A 27 -34.68 -11.77 -16.77
CA GLY A 27 -35.17 -11.46 -18.12
C GLY A 27 -36.65 -11.10 -18.22
N LEU A 28 -37.07 -10.01 -17.57
CA LEU A 28 -38.08 -9.06 -18.08
C LEU A 28 -38.33 -8.01 -16.98
N TRP A 29 -37.61 -6.89 -17.02
CA TRP A 29 -38.06 -5.69 -16.30
C TRP A 29 -38.33 -4.59 -17.32
N PRO A 30 -39.55 -4.02 -17.39
CA PRO A 30 -39.87 -2.98 -18.33
C PRO A 30 -39.22 -1.66 -17.88
N ALA A 31 -38.59 -0.97 -18.83
CA ALA A 31 -38.01 0.34 -18.63
C ALA A 31 -39.08 1.37 -18.24
N LEU A 32 -39.00 1.86 -17.00
CA LEU A 32 -39.70 3.06 -16.55
C LEU A 32 -38.75 4.27 -16.74
N PRO A 33 -39.20 5.37 -17.34
CA PRO A 33 -38.42 6.60 -17.44
C PRO A 33 -38.59 7.40 -16.15
N GLY A 34 -37.51 7.58 -15.38
CA GLY A 34 -37.55 8.44 -14.19
C GLY A 34 -36.61 8.07 -13.04
N SER A 35 -35.49 7.38 -13.26
CA SER A 35 -34.46 7.21 -12.23
C SER A 35 -33.55 8.46 -12.16
N PRO A 36 -33.42 9.13 -10.99
CA PRO A 36 -32.35 10.09 -10.75
C PRO A 36 -31.00 9.36 -10.79
N GLN A 37 -29.96 10.06 -11.24
CA GLN A 37 -28.67 9.50 -11.66
C GLN A 37 -28.14 8.33 -10.82
N ALA A 38 -27.66 7.32 -11.54
CA ALA A 38 -26.80 6.24 -11.07
C ALA A 38 -25.38 6.71 -10.67
N ASP A 39 -25.27 7.88 -10.02
CA ASP A 39 -24.00 8.45 -9.54
C ASP A 39 -23.69 8.06 -8.08
N SER A 40 -24.66 7.45 -7.37
CA SER A 40 -24.62 7.35 -5.89
C SER A 40 -24.49 5.94 -5.31
N LEU A 41 -24.09 4.93 -6.10
CA LEU A 41 -23.99 3.53 -5.62
C LEU A 41 -22.59 2.90 -5.70
N ALA A 42 -21.52 3.71 -5.76
CA ALA A 42 -20.16 3.23 -5.51
C ALA A 42 -19.73 3.30 -4.03
N GLN A 43 -20.56 3.86 -3.14
CA GLN A 43 -20.16 4.21 -1.76
C GLN A 43 -20.71 3.29 -0.67
N PHE A 44 -21.53 2.29 -1.02
CA PHE A 44 -22.07 1.33 -0.06
C PHE A 44 -21.42 -0.05 -0.22
N THR A 45 -20.15 -0.16 0.19
CA THR A 45 -19.50 -1.45 0.43
C THR A 45 -19.22 -1.64 1.91
N ILE A 46 -19.90 -2.63 2.46
CA ILE A 46 -19.58 -3.28 3.73
C ILE A 46 -18.19 -3.92 3.55
N GLY A 47 -17.19 -3.44 4.31
CA GLY A 47 -15.80 -3.89 4.26
C GLY A 47 -14.87 -2.83 3.65
N GLY A 48 -14.39 -1.93 4.51
CA GLY A 48 -13.59 -0.79 4.09
C GLY A 48 -12.33 -1.15 3.30
N TRP A 49 -12.24 -0.60 2.09
CA TRP A 49 -11.04 -0.04 1.47
C TRP A 49 -9.73 -0.82 1.67
N CYS A 50 -9.54 -1.93 0.96
CA CYS A 50 -8.20 -2.36 0.55
C CYS A 50 -7.85 -1.75 -0.82
N VAL A 51 -8.07 -0.45 -1.01
CA VAL A 51 -7.29 0.27 -2.02
C VAL A 51 -5.96 0.54 -1.36
N VAL A 52 -4.90 -0.05 -1.90
CA VAL A 52 -3.54 0.27 -1.48
C VAL A 52 -3.38 1.78 -1.50
N ASP A 53 -3.25 2.41 -0.33
CA ASP A 53 -3.10 3.86 -0.31
C ASP A 53 -1.74 4.19 -0.93
N PRO A 54 -1.71 4.85 -2.10
CA PRO A 54 -0.48 5.06 -2.85
C PRO A 54 0.45 6.03 -2.13
N VAL A 55 -0.07 6.81 -1.18
CA VAL A 55 0.75 7.63 -0.29
C VAL A 55 1.67 6.76 0.56
N THR A 56 1.25 5.54 0.95
CA THR A 56 2.08 4.62 1.76
C THR A 56 3.31 4.17 0.98
N LEU A 57 3.12 3.81 -0.30
CA LEU A 57 4.20 3.37 -1.18
C LEU A 57 5.12 4.55 -1.55
N ALA A 58 4.55 5.71 -1.86
CA ALA A 58 5.32 6.91 -2.16
C ALA A 58 6.15 7.34 -0.95
N ALA A 59 5.56 7.35 0.26
CA ALA A 59 6.27 7.71 1.48
C ALA A 59 7.40 6.73 1.81
N ALA A 60 7.15 5.42 1.70
CA ALA A 60 8.18 4.42 1.94
C ALA A 60 9.34 4.51 0.94
N THR A 61 9.02 4.67 -0.36
CA THR A 61 10.04 4.83 -1.42
C THR A 61 10.85 6.10 -1.20
N ALA A 62 10.20 7.23 -0.90
CA ALA A 62 10.87 8.50 -0.64
C ALA A 62 11.77 8.41 0.60
N LEU A 63 11.30 7.74 1.65
CA LEU A 63 12.06 7.57 2.89
C LEU A 63 13.31 6.71 2.69
N VAL A 64 13.19 5.59 1.98
CA VAL A 64 14.34 4.73 1.65
C VAL A 64 15.32 5.45 0.72
N GLY A 65 14.83 6.21 -0.27
CA GLY A 65 15.67 7.06 -1.11
C GLY A 65 16.42 8.11 -0.28
N ALA A 66 15.74 8.79 0.65
CA ALA A 66 16.36 9.77 1.54
C ALA A 66 17.40 9.16 2.49
N MET A 67 17.26 7.90 2.91
CA MET A 67 18.27 7.19 3.73
C MET A 67 19.62 7.03 3.00
N ALA A 68 19.58 6.98 1.67
CA ALA A 68 20.76 6.86 0.83
C ALA A 68 21.45 8.22 0.57
N THR A 69 20.90 9.33 1.05
CA THR A 69 21.46 10.67 0.84
C THR A 69 22.12 11.24 2.10
N ASP A 70 22.90 12.29 1.92
CA ASP A 70 23.55 13.02 3.02
C ASP A 70 22.53 13.74 3.91
N GLY A 71 21.35 14.08 3.36
CA GLY A 71 20.26 14.77 4.05
C GLY A 71 19.38 13.88 4.94
N TRP A 72 19.69 12.58 5.05
CA TRP A 72 18.92 11.58 5.79
C TRP A 72 18.52 12.02 7.21
N GLN A 73 19.40 12.69 7.97
CA GLN A 73 19.09 13.09 9.36
C GLN A 73 17.87 14.03 9.42
N GLN A 74 17.73 14.92 8.43
CA GLN A 74 16.57 15.80 8.32
C GLN A 74 15.29 15.00 7.99
N ALA A 75 15.39 14.00 7.11
CA ALA A 75 14.27 13.10 6.80
C ALA A 75 13.83 12.30 8.05
N ARG A 76 14.79 11.79 8.82
CA ARG A 76 14.53 11.08 10.08
C ARG A 76 13.78 11.96 11.06
N ASP A 77 14.29 13.15 11.31
CA ASP A 77 13.72 14.05 12.33
C ASP A 77 12.31 14.51 11.94
N ALA A 78 12.06 14.78 10.65
CA ALA A 78 10.72 15.11 10.15
C ALA A 78 9.74 13.92 10.29
N THR A 79 10.21 12.71 9.98
CA THR A 79 9.42 11.47 10.14
C THR A 79 9.12 11.23 11.62
N VAL A 80 10.11 11.30 12.50
CA VAL A 80 9.92 11.12 13.94
C VAL A 80 9.01 12.22 14.51
N ALA A 81 9.08 13.45 14.02
CA ALA A 81 8.17 14.53 14.43
C ALA A 81 6.72 14.24 14.08
N LEU A 82 6.45 13.65 12.91
CA LEU A 82 5.10 13.19 12.55
C LEU A 82 4.63 12.10 13.52
N TRP A 83 5.45 11.08 13.77
CA TRP A 83 5.09 10.01 14.71
C TRP A 83 4.93 10.54 16.14
N ARG A 84 5.72 11.51 16.60
CA ARG A 84 5.56 12.11 17.94
C ARG A 84 4.21 12.82 18.12
N ARG A 85 3.66 13.41 17.05
CA ARG A 85 2.35 14.09 17.10
C ARG A 85 1.19 13.11 17.23
N VAL A 86 1.32 11.93 16.62
CA VAL A 86 0.26 10.92 16.57
C VAL A 86 0.41 9.88 17.68
N ARG A 87 1.63 9.38 17.89
CA ARG A 87 2.02 8.33 18.84
C ARG A 87 3.42 8.58 19.42
N PRO A 88 3.53 9.45 20.45
CA PRO A 88 4.82 9.72 21.09
C PRO A 88 5.49 8.46 21.63
N GLU A 89 4.74 7.45 22.06
CA GLU A 89 5.24 6.17 22.56
C GLU A 89 5.96 5.33 21.50
N ARG A 90 5.60 5.48 20.21
CA ARG A 90 6.20 4.72 19.11
C ARG A 90 7.29 5.49 18.37
N ALA A 91 7.38 6.80 18.58
CA ALA A 91 8.31 7.65 17.86
C ALA A 91 9.78 7.27 18.06
N GLU A 92 10.19 6.93 19.29
CA GLU A 92 11.57 6.50 19.57
C GLU A 92 11.88 5.12 18.95
N ALA A 93 10.90 4.22 18.92
CA ALA A 93 11.05 2.93 18.24
C ALA A 93 11.24 3.12 16.73
N ILE A 94 10.45 4.00 16.10
CA ILE A 94 10.60 4.34 14.68
C ILE A 94 11.96 5.00 14.42
N ALA A 95 12.43 5.90 15.28
CA ALA A 95 13.75 6.50 15.16
C ALA A 95 14.86 5.43 15.14
N GLY A 96 14.79 4.47 16.07
CA GLY A 96 15.71 3.33 16.13
C GLY A 96 15.63 2.43 14.88
N ASP A 97 14.43 2.09 14.43
CA ASP A 97 14.22 1.27 13.23
C ASP A 97 14.79 1.94 11.97
N LEU A 98 14.62 3.26 11.84
CA LEU A 98 15.17 4.02 10.71
C LEU A 98 16.72 4.02 10.75
N GLU A 99 17.33 4.26 11.92
CA GLU A 99 18.79 4.20 12.10
C GLU A 99 19.37 2.81 11.82
N LEU A 100 18.65 1.74 12.21
CA LEU A 100 19.04 0.36 11.91
C LEU A 100 18.87 0.01 10.42
N THR A 101 17.93 0.64 9.74
CA THR A 101 17.65 0.38 8.32
C THR A 101 18.64 1.09 7.40
N ARG A 102 19.07 2.31 7.72
CA ARG A 102 20.01 3.08 6.90
C ARG A 102 21.24 2.29 6.43
N PRO A 103 22.03 1.61 7.28
CA PRO A 103 23.21 0.88 6.81
C PRO A 103 22.86 -0.25 5.84
N ARG A 104 21.66 -0.81 5.94
CA ARG A 104 21.16 -1.84 5.00
C ARG A 104 20.83 -1.24 3.64
N VAL A 105 20.22 -0.05 3.61
CA VAL A 105 19.97 0.70 2.37
C VAL A 105 21.29 1.05 1.68
N LEU A 106 22.24 1.61 2.43
CA LEU A 106 23.56 1.97 1.89
C LEU A 106 24.29 0.75 1.32
N THR A 107 24.22 -0.40 2.01
CA THR A 107 24.81 -1.65 1.53
C THR A 107 24.13 -2.16 0.26
N ALA A 108 22.79 -2.14 0.21
CA ALA A 108 22.03 -2.58 -0.95
C ALA A 108 22.36 -1.73 -2.18
N ARG A 109 22.39 -0.40 -2.03
CA ARG A 109 22.75 0.56 -3.08
C ARG A 109 24.18 0.36 -3.57
N GLN A 110 25.14 0.18 -2.65
CA GLN A 110 26.54 -0.04 -3.01
C GLN A 110 26.75 -1.34 -3.80
N ARG A 111 25.92 -2.36 -3.55
CA ARG A 111 25.99 -3.68 -4.20
C ARG A 111 25.06 -3.84 -5.40
N GLY A 112 24.19 -2.86 -5.67
CA GLY A 112 23.15 -2.96 -6.70
C GLY A 112 22.10 -4.04 -6.40
N GLU A 113 21.81 -4.28 -5.12
CA GLU A 113 20.83 -5.27 -4.67
C GLU A 113 19.42 -4.66 -4.65
N ASP A 114 18.86 -4.39 -5.83
CA ASP A 114 17.55 -3.73 -5.99
C ASP A 114 16.42 -4.48 -5.26
N ASP A 115 16.43 -5.82 -5.29
CA ASP A 115 15.46 -6.65 -4.56
C ASP A 115 15.51 -6.43 -3.04
N ARG A 116 16.73 -6.23 -2.50
CA ARG A 116 16.93 -5.99 -1.08
C ARG A 116 16.45 -4.60 -0.70
N GLU A 117 16.66 -3.62 -1.56
CA GLU A 117 16.10 -2.28 -1.38
C GLU A 117 14.57 -2.28 -1.42
N GLN A 118 13.96 -3.00 -2.37
CA GLN A 118 12.51 -3.15 -2.44
C GLN A 118 11.91 -3.84 -1.22
N ALA A 119 12.63 -4.81 -0.63
CA ALA A 119 12.22 -5.41 0.65
C ALA A 119 12.23 -4.37 1.79
N LEU A 120 13.20 -3.45 1.81
CA LEU A 120 13.24 -2.37 2.80
C LEU A 120 12.11 -1.36 2.57
N VAL A 121 11.80 -1.01 1.33
CA VAL A 121 10.63 -0.19 0.98
C VAL A 121 9.35 -0.86 1.47
N THR A 122 9.18 -2.16 1.22
CA THR A 122 8.01 -2.91 1.66
C THR A 122 7.88 -2.91 3.19
N SER A 123 8.98 -3.07 3.91
CA SER A 123 8.98 -2.97 5.37
C SER A 123 8.49 -1.60 5.84
N TRP A 124 9.06 -0.51 5.32
CA TRP A 124 8.65 0.85 5.69
C TRP A 124 7.22 1.18 5.31
N ARG A 125 6.73 0.64 4.20
CA ARG A 125 5.34 0.77 3.79
C ARG A 125 4.37 0.23 4.84
N LEU A 126 4.70 -0.91 5.48
CA LEU A 126 3.87 -1.47 6.55
C LEU A 126 3.81 -0.55 7.78
N HIS A 127 4.91 0.13 8.12
CA HIS A 127 4.91 1.12 9.21
C HIS A 127 4.04 2.34 8.89
N VAL A 128 4.08 2.84 7.65
CA VAL A 128 3.23 3.96 7.21
C VAL A 128 1.76 3.51 7.13
N GLN A 129 1.50 2.29 6.68
CA GLN A 129 0.16 1.72 6.64
C GLN A 129 -0.43 1.56 8.05
N ASP A 130 0.35 1.03 9.00
CA ASP A 130 -0.08 0.94 10.41
C ASP A 130 -0.38 2.32 11.02
N LEU A 131 0.29 3.38 10.55
CA LEU A 131 -0.04 4.76 10.95
C LEU A 131 -1.40 5.20 10.38
N LEU A 132 -1.68 4.93 9.11
CA LEU A 132 -2.92 5.35 8.42
C LEU A 132 -4.14 4.48 8.76
N ASP A 133 -3.95 3.20 9.07
CA ASP A 133 -5.03 2.30 9.51
C ASP A 133 -5.67 2.78 10.83
N GLN A 134 -4.94 3.57 11.60
CA GLN A 134 -5.38 4.11 12.89
C GLN A 134 -6.05 5.49 12.73
N ASP A 135 -5.56 6.30 11.79
CA ASP A 135 -6.14 7.60 11.46
C ASP A 135 -5.90 7.92 9.97
N ALA A 136 -6.94 7.70 9.17
CA ALA A 136 -6.93 8.00 7.74
C ALA A 136 -6.82 9.51 7.44
N GLY A 137 -7.13 10.39 8.41
CA GLY A 137 -6.97 11.84 8.28
C GLY A 137 -5.51 12.27 8.12
N LEU A 138 -4.56 11.43 8.54
CA LEU A 138 -3.12 11.68 8.45
C LEU A 138 -2.55 11.51 7.04
N ALA A 139 -3.32 11.00 6.08
CA ALA A 139 -2.84 10.82 4.70
C ALA A 139 -2.32 12.15 4.09
N SER A 140 -2.96 13.27 4.44
CA SER A 140 -2.53 14.60 4.00
C SER A 140 -1.22 15.05 4.66
N ASP A 141 -1.02 14.74 5.94
CA ASP A 141 0.22 15.04 6.66
C ASP A 141 1.39 14.17 6.17
N VAL A 142 1.12 12.89 5.86
CA VAL A 142 2.10 12.00 5.22
C VAL A 142 2.46 12.51 3.83
N ARG A 143 1.49 12.91 3.01
CA ARG A 143 1.76 13.50 1.68
C ARG A 143 2.60 14.77 1.79
N ARG A 144 2.30 15.64 2.76
CA ARG A 144 3.10 16.84 3.03
C ARG A 144 4.51 16.52 3.46
N LEU A 145 4.71 15.54 4.34
CA LEU A 145 6.04 15.07 4.73
C LEU A 145 6.85 14.62 3.49
N VAL A 146 6.21 13.88 2.59
CA VAL A 146 6.85 13.43 1.34
C VAL A 146 7.25 14.62 0.46
N ASP A 147 6.33 15.54 0.19
CA ASP A 147 6.58 16.67 -0.71
C ASP A 147 7.55 17.71 -0.16
N GLU A 148 7.48 18.02 1.14
CA GLU A 148 8.23 19.11 1.74
C GLU A 148 9.56 18.68 2.37
N CYS A 149 9.66 17.44 2.87
CA CYS A 149 10.83 16.99 3.63
C CYS A 149 11.61 15.88 2.94
N LEU A 150 10.93 14.92 2.31
CA LEU A 150 11.61 13.77 1.70
C LEU A 150 12.04 14.08 0.27
N LEU A 151 11.12 14.45 -0.61
CA LEU A 151 11.39 14.72 -2.03
C LEU A 151 12.56 15.68 -2.30
N PRO A 152 12.73 16.81 -1.57
CA PRO A 152 13.85 17.72 -1.79
C PRO A 152 15.23 17.11 -1.54
N LEU A 153 15.29 16.02 -0.77
CA LEU A 153 16.54 15.34 -0.41
C LEU A 153 16.93 14.26 -1.42
N LEU A 154 16.04 13.88 -2.35
CA LEU A 154 16.27 12.80 -3.31
C LEU A 154 16.94 13.33 -4.59
N PRO A 155 17.70 12.48 -5.30
CA PRO A 155 18.17 12.81 -6.65
C PRO A 155 16.98 12.96 -7.62
N PRO A 156 17.11 13.76 -8.69
CA PRO A 156 15.99 14.12 -9.57
C PRO A 156 15.30 12.91 -10.22
N THR A 157 16.03 11.84 -10.53
CA THR A 157 15.48 10.60 -11.09
C THR A 157 14.50 9.90 -10.13
N GLU A 158 14.81 9.90 -8.85
CA GLU A 158 13.94 9.29 -7.84
C GLU A 158 12.78 10.21 -7.46
N GLN A 159 12.99 11.53 -7.50
CA GLN A 159 11.90 12.50 -7.33
C GLN A 159 10.79 12.29 -8.36
N THR A 160 11.15 12.10 -9.64
CA THR A 160 10.17 11.80 -10.69
C THR A 160 9.42 10.49 -10.42
N SER A 161 10.12 9.47 -9.95
CA SER A 161 9.53 8.16 -9.66
C SER A 161 8.52 8.23 -8.50
N VAL A 162 8.89 8.90 -7.40
CA VAL A 162 7.99 9.11 -6.24
C VAL A 162 6.79 9.98 -6.63
N ARG A 163 7.01 11.07 -7.38
CA ARG A 163 5.92 11.94 -7.87
C ARG A 163 4.96 11.17 -8.80
N ALA A 164 5.48 10.31 -9.68
CA ALA A 164 4.65 9.49 -10.55
C ALA A 164 3.73 8.54 -9.75
N VAL A 165 4.22 7.92 -8.67
CA VAL A 165 3.41 7.06 -7.79
C VAL A 165 2.26 7.84 -7.13
N VAL A 166 2.51 9.09 -6.73
CA VAL A 166 1.49 9.97 -6.14
C VAL A 166 0.50 10.49 -7.19
N GLN A 167 0.97 10.88 -8.38
CA GLN A 167 0.15 11.45 -9.46
C GLN A 167 -0.73 10.42 -10.16
N HIS A 168 -0.28 9.16 -10.28
CA HIS A 168 -1.01 8.10 -10.98
C HIS A 168 -2.36 7.73 -10.32
N VAL A 169 -2.70 8.34 -9.19
CA VAL A 169 -3.86 7.95 -8.38
C VAL A 169 -4.96 9.01 -8.44
N ASP A 170 -4.59 10.27 -8.66
CA ASP A 170 -5.55 11.34 -8.97
C ASP A 170 -6.19 11.13 -10.37
N THR A 171 -5.57 10.31 -11.22
CA THR A 171 -6.14 9.83 -12.50
C THR A 171 -6.44 8.33 -12.43
N ARG A 172 -7.53 7.95 -11.77
CA ARG A 172 -8.18 6.65 -12.06
C ARG A 172 -8.94 6.73 -13.39
N ASP A 173 -8.20 6.98 -14.46
CA ASP A 173 -8.64 6.60 -15.80
C ASP A 173 -7.42 6.11 -16.59
N HIS A 174 -7.34 4.78 -16.64
CA HIS A 174 -6.58 3.92 -17.54
C HIS A 174 -5.24 4.42 -18.12
N SER A 175 -4.11 3.98 -17.56
CA SER A 175 -2.89 3.66 -18.34
C SER A 175 -1.86 2.95 -17.46
N GLN A 176 -1.79 1.62 -17.54
CA GLN A 176 -0.61 0.91 -17.04
C GLN A 176 0.59 1.24 -17.94
N SER A 177 1.62 1.88 -17.41
CA SER A 177 2.93 1.95 -18.06
C SER A 177 3.91 1.04 -17.33
N ILE A 178 4.10 -0.17 -17.88
CA ILE A 178 5.21 -1.03 -17.51
C ILE A 178 6.48 -0.42 -18.11
N VAL A 179 7.40 0.01 -17.25
CA VAL A 179 8.75 0.42 -17.64
C VAL A 179 9.52 -0.84 -18.02
N ALA A 180 9.66 -1.07 -19.33
CA ALA A 180 10.42 -2.18 -19.88
C ALA A 180 11.93 -1.90 -19.78
N GLY A 181 12.57 -2.47 -18.76
CA GLY A 181 14.01 -2.65 -18.74
C GLY A 181 14.41 -3.84 -19.60
N ARG A 182 14.95 -3.55 -20.79
CA ARG A 182 15.94 -4.33 -21.56
C ARG A 182 15.64 -5.82 -21.88
N ASP A 183 15.52 -6.08 -23.18
CA ASP A 183 15.60 -7.38 -23.88
C ASP A 183 14.44 -8.37 -23.74
N ALA A 184 13.41 -8.20 -24.57
CA ALA A 184 12.54 -9.29 -25.00
C ALA A 184 12.77 -9.57 -26.50
N HIS A 185 13.66 -10.51 -26.80
CA HIS A 185 13.90 -11.01 -28.16
C HIS A 185 12.82 -12.04 -28.52
N VAL A 186 11.79 -11.64 -29.28
CA VAL A 186 10.81 -12.60 -29.81
C VAL A 186 11.13 -12.91 -31.27
N THR A 187 11.73 -14.08 -31.48
CA THR A 187 11.93 -14.69 -32.79
C THR A 187 10.58 -15.18 -33.31
N GLN A 188 10.02 -14.49 -34.30
CA GLN A 188 8.81 -14.96 -34.97
C GLN A 188 9.18 -15.97 -36.06
N THR A 189 9.03 -17.26 -35.78
CA THR A 189 9.07 -18.31 -36.80
C THR A 189 7.74 -18.33 -37.53
N ARG A 190 7.72 -17.81 -38.75
CA ARG A 190 6.56 -17.86 -39.65
C ARG A 190 6.71 -19.05 -40.60
N ARG A 191 5.87 -20.07 -40.46
CA ARG A 191 5.30 -20.92 -41.55
C ARG A 191 4.51 -22.11 -40.99
N PRO A 192 3.64 -22.79 -41.78
CA PRO A 192 3.60 -22.93 -43.24
C PRO A 192 2.76 -21.90 -44.01
#